data_AF-A0A820XMT0-F1
#
_entry.id   AF-A0A820XMT0-F1
#
_cell.length_a   1.000
_cell.length_b   1.000
_cell.length_c   1.000
_cell.angle_alpha   90.00
_cell.angle_beta   90.00
_cell.angle_gamma   90.00
#
_symmetry.space_group_name_H-M   'P 1'
#
loop_
_entity.id
_entity.type
_entity.pdbx_description
1 polymer ?
#
loop_
_entity_poly.entity_id
_entity_poly.type
_entity_poly.pdbx_seq_one_letter_code
_entity_poly.pdbx_strand_id
1 'polypeptide(L)'
;PTASARFHRIGSQRLYMHPIVTFSLTDQEYVNYSAAYRQTWSALTDTLPLNIHLLTFEQLGQKNYLVRVEHYFELFEDDTYSQPVTFDLQLIFKSLGVINSTVELTLGANLPLAELQRLEWLTGDKESSRMAVSKEASLEGTTIRLTPMQIRTFEVTVT
;
A
#
# COMPACT_ATOMS: atom_id res chain seq x y z
N PRO A 1 -3.13 -0.86 -28.18
CA PRO A 1 -3.96 0.31 -27.80
C PRO A 1 -3.29 1.08 -26.67
N THR A 2 -3.25 2.41 -26.71
CA THR A 2 -2.54 3.24 -25.71
C THR A 2 -3.10 3.07 -24.28
N ALA A 3 -4.39 2.81 -24.12
CA ALA A 3 -5.02 2.59 -22.81
C ALA A 3 -4.91 1.16 -22.26
N SER A 4 -4.20 0.24 -22.95
CA SER A 4 -4.19 -1.18 -22.62
C SER A 4 -3.71 -1.45 -21.19
N ALA A 5 -2.60 -0.81 -20.79
CA ALA A 5 -2.01 -1.02 -19.48
C ALA A 5 -2.99 -0.64 -18.36
N ARG A 6 -3.64 0.53 -18.46
CA ARG A 6 -4.69 0.95 -17.52
C ARG A 6 -5.79 -0.10 -17.34
N PHE A 7 -6.28 -0.70 -18.43
CA PHE A 7 -7.31 -1.74 -18.35
C PHE A 7 -6.78 -3.02 -17.72
N HIS A 8 -5.58 -3.48 -18.08
CA HIS A 8 -5.01 -4.72 -17.53
C HIS A 8 -4.64 -4.59 -16.06
N ARG A 9 -3.99 -3.49 -15.66
CA ARG A 9 -3.56 -3.22 -14.28
C ARG A 9 -4.78 -3.19 -13.35
N ILE A 10 -5.76 -2.32 -13.63
CA ILE A 10 -6.97 -2.18 -12.81
C ILE A 10 -7.84 -3.45 -12.89
N GLY A 11 -8.00 -4.01 -14.08
CA GLY A 11 -8.85 -5.19 -14.31
C GLY A 11 -8.32 -6.43 -13.59
N SER A 12 -7.01 -6.68 -13.65
CA SER A 12 -6.38 -7.82 -12.96
C SER A 12 -6.46 -7.67 -11.43
N GLN A 13 -6.24 -6.46 -10.90
CA GLN A 13 -6.38 -6.21 -9.47
C GLN A 13 -7.81 -6.49 -8.97
N ARG A 14 -8.83 -5.99 -9.69
CA ARG A 14 -10.24 -6.25 -9.35
C ARG A 14 -10.59 -7.73 -9.45
N LEU A 15 -10.02 -8.41 -10.44
CA LEU A 15 -10.23 -9.85 -10.64
C LEU A 15 -9.56 -10.69 -9.55
N TYR A 16 -8.42 -10.24 -9.03
CA TYR A 16 -7.72 -10.94 -7.96
C TYR A 16 -8.36 -10.66 -6.59
N MET A 17 -8.68 -9.39 -6.31
CA MET A 17 -9.23 -8.90 -5.04
C MET A 17 -10.76 -8.77 -5.06
N HIS A 18 -11.47 -9.77 -5.59
CA HIS A 18 -12.93 -9.73 -5.54
C HIS A 18 -13.45 -9.68 -4.10
N PRO A 19 -14.60 -9.01 -3.86
CA PRO A 19 -15.22 -8.98 -2.54
C PRO A 19 -15.51 -10.39 -2.02
N ILE A 20 -15.21 -10.63 -0.74
CA ILE A 20 -15.56 -11.87 -0.06
C ILE A 20 -17.03 -11.79 0.33
N VAL A 21 -17.83 -12.72 -0.20
CA VAL A 21 -19.24 -12.85 0.17
C VAL A 21 -19.36 -13.87 1.29
N THR A 22 -20.05 -13.50 2.37
CA THR A 22 -20.31 -14.38 3.51
C THR A 22 -21.83 -14.55 3.68
N PHE A 23 -22.23 -15.73 4.16
CA PHE A 23 -23.63 -16.08 4.37
C PHE A 23 -23.80 -16.62 5.78
N SER A 24 -24.88 -16.20 6.45
CA SER A 24 -25.30 -16.70 7.75
C SER A 24 -26.77 -17.08 7.69
N LEU A 25 -27.12 -18.15 8.42
CA LEU A 25 -28.53 -18.48 8.65
C LEU A 25 -29.08 -17.55 9.74
N THR A 26 -30.31 -17.12 9.56
CA THR A 26 -31.02 -16.27 10.52
C THR A 26 -32.48 -16.69 10.59
N ASP A 27 -33.00 -16.78 11.81
CA ASP A 27 -34.43 -17.00 12.08
C ASP A 27 -35.21 -15.67 12.13
N GLN A 28 -34.53 -14.54 11.93
CA GLN A 28 -35.11 -13.20 11.94
C GLN A 28 -35.48 -12.76 10.53
N GLU A 29 -36.58 -12.00 10.40
CA GLU A 29 -36.91 -11.28 9.17
C GLU A 29 -35.81 -10.28 8.78
N TYR A 30 -35.65 -10.04 7.48
CA TYR A 30 -34.60 -9.16 6.94
C TYR A 30 -34.57 -7.77 7.57
N VAL A 31 -35.73 -7.16 7.84
CA VAL A 31 -35.84 -5.83 8.44
C VAL A 31 -35.21 -5.79 9.84
N ASN A 32 -35.46 -6.81 10.67
CA ASN A 32 -34.88 -6.88 12.01
C ASN A 32 -33.37 -7.19 11.96
N TYR A 33 -32.96 -8.09 11.06
CA TYR A 33 -31.55 -8.45 10.91
C TYR A 33 -30.71 -7.25 10.40
N SER A 34 -31.19 -6.55 9.38
CA SER A 34 -30.52 -5.36 8.81
C SER A 34 -30.41 -4.20 9.79
N ALA A 35 -31.37 -4.06 10.71
CA ALA A 35 -31.31 -3.05 11.76
C ALA A 35 -30.27 -3.39 12.86
N ALA A 36 -30.06 -4.67 13.14
CA ALA A 36 -29.16 -5.13 14.20
C ALA A 36 -27.69 -5.33 13.73
N TYR A 37 -27.48 -5.72 12.48
CA TYR A 37 -26.16 -6.16 11.98
C TYR A 37 -25.70 -5.38 10.75
N ARG A 38 -24.39 -5.10 10.69
CA ARG A 38 -23.75 -4.51 9.51
C ARG A 38 -23.64 -5.54 8.39
N GLN A 39 -24.22 -5.23 7.24
CA GLN A 39 -24.22 -6.12 6.06
C GLN A 39 -23.00 -5.94 5.16
N THR A 40 -22.35 -4.79 5.25
CA THR A 40 -21.13 -4.47 4.53
C THR A 40 -20.13 -3.85 5.48
N TRP A 41 -18.84 -4.13 5.24
CA TRP A 41 -17.76 -3.57 6.01
C TRP A 41 -16.55 -3.33 5.12
N SER A 42 -15.87 -2.22 5.36
CA SER A 42 -14.59 -1.86 4.77
C SER A 42 -13.74 -1.22 5.84
N ALA A 43 -12.46 -1.60 5.91
CA ALA A 43 -11.47 -0.92 6.75
C ALA A 43 -11.14 0.49 6.21
N LEU A 44 -11.12 0.62 4.88
CA LEU A 44 -10.85 1.88 4.19
C LEU A 44 -12.09 2.75 4.18
N THR A 45 -11.97 4.00 4.65
CA THR A 45 -13.05 4.99 4.55
C THR A 45 -13.08 5.66 3.17
N ASP A 46 -11.92 5.77 2.53
CA ASP A 46 -11.73 6.39 1.22
C ASP A 46 -10.94 5.43 0.32
N THR A 47 -11.17 5.52 -0.99
CA THR A 47 -10.43 4.73 -1.97
C THR A 47 -8.99 5.24 -2.11
N LEU A 48 -8.03 4.32 -2.19
CA LEU A 48 -6.65 4.67 -2.54
C LEU A 48 -6.57 5.21 -3.98
N PRO A 49 -5.55 6.03 -4.30
CA PRO A 49 -5.28 6.43 -5.67
C PRO A 49 -5.22 5.21 -6.59
N LEU A 50 -5.73 5.35 -7.82
CA LEU A 50 -5.82 4.23 -8.75
C LEU A 50 -4.48 3.59 -9.09
N ASN A 51 -3.37 4.30 -9.02
CA ASN A 51 -2.02 3.78 -9.24
C ASN A 51 -1.35 3.22 -7.99
N ILE A 52 -2.05 3.19 -6.85
CA ILE A 52 -1.59 2.63 -5.58
C ILE A 52 -2.38 1.37 -5.22
N HIS A 53 -1.66 0.36 -4.76
CA HIS A 53 -2.24 -0.87 -4.24
C HIS A 53 -1.70 -1.18 -2.85
N LEU A 54 -2.60 -1.53 -1.94
CA LEU A 54 -2.26 -2.08 -0.62
C LEU A 54 -1.96 -3.58 -0.77
N LEU A 55 -0.67 -3.90 -0.90
CA LEU A 55 -0.17 -5.25 -1.16
C LEU A 55 -0.17 -6.13 0.10
N THR A 56 0.16 -5.56 1.26
CA THR A 56 0.15 -6.30 2.53
C THR A 56 -0.42 -5.41 3.62
N PHE A 57 -1.31 -5.98 4.44
CA PHE A 57 -1.79 -5.37 5.67
C PHE A 57 -1.91 -6.47 6.72
N GLU A 58 -0.91 -6.57 7.59
CA GLU A 58 -0.80 -7.65 8.58
C GLU A 58 -0.59 -7.07 9.98
N GLN A 59 -1.29 -7.63 10.97
CA GLN A 59 -1.14 -7.21 12.36
C GLN A 59 -0.08 -8.08 13.04
N LEU A 60 1.04 -7.47 13.45
CA LEU A 60 2.14 -8.15 14.13
C LEU A 60 1.96 -8.21 15.65
N GLY A 61 1.20 -7.25 16.20
CA GLY A 61 0.91 -7.15 17.63
C GLY A 61 -0.33 -6.32 17.89
N GLN A 62 -0.65 -6.01 19.15
CA GLN A 62 -1.91 -5.35 19.49
C GLN A 62 -2.11 -4.00 18.77
N LYS A 63 -1.03 -3.24 18.55
CA LYS A 63 -1.05 -1.92 17.89
C LYS A 63 -0.02 -1.78 16.76
N ASN A 64 0.61 -2.87 16.35
CA ASN A 64 1.71 -2.88 15.38
C ASN A 64 1.29 -3.63 14.11
N TYR A 65 1.59 -3.02 12.96
CA TYR A 65 1.17 -3.51 11.66
C TYR A 65 2.33 -3.50 10.66
N LEU A 66 2.42 -4.54 9.86
CA LEU A 66 3.24 -4.58 8.65
C LEU A 66 2.39 -4.15 7.47
N VAL A 67 2.81 -3.08 6.78
CA VAL A 67 2.12 -2.54 5.62
C VAL A 67 3.05 -2.51 4.43
N ARG A 68 2.59 -3.05 3.30
CA ARG A 68 3.25 -2.86 2.00
C ARG A 68 2.30 -2.17 1.05
N VAL A 69 2.79 -1.09 0.45
CA VAL A 69 2.09 -0.37 -0.61
C VAL A 69 2.97 -0.33 -1.84
N GLU A 70 2.34 -0.45 -2.99
CA GLU A 70 3.04 -0.46 -4.27
C GLU A 70 2.41 0.49 -5.27
N HIS A 71 3.27 1.02 -6.13
CA HIS A 71 2.86 1.68 -7.36
C HIS A 71 2.94 0.67 -8.49
N TYR A 72 1.80 0.07 -8.85
CA TYR A 72 1.77 -1.11 -9.71
C TYR A 72 1.74 -0.78 -11.21
N PHE A 73 1.87 0.48 -11.60
CA PHE A 73 2.12 0.91 -12.99
C PHE A 73 3.63 1.09 -13.24
N GLU A 74 4.06 0.72 -14.44
CA GLU A 74 5.42 0.91 -14.97
C GLU A 74 5.58 2.28 -15.64
N LEU A 75 6.82 2.73 -15.78
CA LEU A 75 7.13 3.96 -16.50
C LEU A 75 6.57 3.91 -17.93
N PHE A 76 5.88 4.98 -18.34
CA PHE A 76 5.30 5.14 -19.68
C PHE A 76 4.16 4.16 -20.05
N GLU A 77 3.54 3.47 -19.08
CA GLU A 77 2.36 2.62 -19.36
C GLU A 77 1.07 3.41 -19.59
N ASP A 78 0.96 4.58 -18.96
CA ASP A 78 -0.20 5.48 -18.97
C ASP A 78 0.26 6.88 -18.58
N ASP A 79 -0.15 7.90 -19.34
CA ASP A 79 0.29 9.28 -19.15
C ASP A 79 -0.06 9.86 -17.78
N THR A 80 -1.13 9.36 -17.15
CA THR A 80 -1.63 9.82 -15.85
C THR A 80 -1.16 8.92 -14.71
N TYR A 81 -1.34 7.61 -14.84
CA TYR A 81 -1.14 6.66 -13.74
C TYR A 81 0.29 6.14 -13.62
N SER A 82 1.16 6.44 -14.59
CA SER A 82 2.61 6.15 -14.52
C SER A 82 3.42 7.29 -13.92
N GLN A 83 2.76 8.30 -13.34
CA GLN A 83 3.42 9.41 -12.67
C GLN A 83 3.60 9.12 -11.18
N PRO A 84 4.67 9.64 -10.53
CA PRO A 84 4.82 9.55 -9.09
C PRO A 84 3.59 10.10 -8.35
N VAL A 85 3.19 9.42 -7.30
CA VAL A 85 2.01 9.78 -6.50
C VAL A 85 2.38 9.89 -5.02
N THR A 86 1.80 10.89 -4.38
CA THR A 86 1.94 11.15 -2.96
C THR A 86 0.58 11.00 -2.30
N PHE A 87 0.50 10.23 -1.22
CA PHE A 87 -0.73 10.09 -0.45
C PHE A 87 -0.43 9.89 1.04
N ASP A 88 -1.45 10.11 1.86
CA ASP A 88 -1.37 9.96 3.30
C ASP A 88 -1.69 8.51 3.73
N LEU A 89 -0.72 7.85 4.37
CA LEU A 89 -0.87 6.49 4.89
C LEU A 89 -1.95 6.40 5.99
N GLN A 90 -2.24 7.50 6.69
CA GLN A 90 -3.29 7.57 7.71
C GLN A 90 -4.67 7.21 7.14
N LEU A 91 -4.90 7.38 5.82
CA LEU A 91 -6.14 6.97 5.15
C LEU A 91 -6.45 5.48 5.34
N ILE A 92 -5.43 4.63 5.41
CA ILE A 92 -5.58 3.18 5.59
C ILE A 92 -5.99 2.83 7.02
N PHE A 93 -5.57 3.63 7.99
CA PHE A 93 -5.73 3.36 9.41
C PHE A 93 -6.90 4.10 10.07
N LYS A 94 -7.67 4.91 9.33
CA LYS A 94 -8.79 5.71 9.88
C LYS A 94 -9.77 4.93 10.74
N SER A 95 -10.06 3.66 10.41
CA SER A 95 -10.97 2.80 11.19
C SER A 95 -10.29 2.08 12.37
N LEU A 96 -8.96 2.12 12.44
CA LEU A 96 -8.14 1.37 13.40
C LEU A 96 -7.46 2.27 14.45
N GLY A 97 -7.23 3.55 14.14
CA GLY A 97 -6.63 4.51 15.07
C GLY A 97 -5.80 5.60 14.37
N VAL A 98 -5.07 6.38 15.16
CA VAL A 98 -4.12 7.38 14.65
C VAL A 98 -2.74 6.77 14.60
N ILE A 99 -2.03 6.92 13.48
CA ILE A 99 -0.65 6.48 13.35
C ILE A 99 0.23 7.31 14.30
N ASN A 100 0.89 6.62 15.20
CA ASN A 100 1.83 7.20 16.15
C ASN A 100 3.27 7.17 15.64
N SER A 101 3.67 6.08 14.96
CA SER A 101 5.00 5.96 14.37
C SER A 101 4.98 5.11 13.10
N THR A 102 5.92 5.42 12.20
CA THR A 102 6.17 4.69 10.96
C THR A 102 7.67 4.43 10.83
N VAL A 103 8.05 3.19 10.57
CA VAL A 103 9.43 2.80 10.30
C VAL A 103 9.47 2.11 8.95
N GLU A 104 10.21 2.70 7.99
CA GLU A 104 10.40 2.05 6.70
C GLU A 104 11.42 0.92 6.81
N LEU A 105 11.07 -0.25 6.28
CA LEU A 105 11.86 -1.46 6.31
C LEU A 105 12.27 -1.87 4.90
N THR A 106 13.25 -2.77 4.80
CA THR A 106 13.51 -3.53 3.57
C THR A 106 12.27 -4.35 3.17
N LEU A 107 12.20 -4.79 1.91
CA LEU A 107 11.07 -5.59 1.40
C LEU A 107 10.81 -6.85 2.24
N GLY A 108 11.89 -7.47 2.76
CA GLY A 108 11.85 -8.63 3.65
C GLY A 108 11.37 -8.33 5.07
N ALA A 109 11.07 -7.07 5.40
CA ALA A 109 10.59 -6.62 6.70
C ALA A 109 11.50 -7.00 7.89
N ASN A 110 12.81 -7.13 7.65
CA ASN A 110 13.77 -7.65 8.62
C ASN A 110 14.89 -6.67 8.99
N LEU A 111 14.96 -5.52 8.31
CA LEU A 111 15.99 -4.50 8.53
C LEU A 111 15.37 -3.11 8.28
N PRO A 112 15.59 -2.12 9.16
CA PRO A 112 15.24 -0.73 8.86
C PRO A 112 15.92 -0.25 7.57
N LEU A 113 15.17 0.37 6.67
CA LEU A 113 15.70 0.80 5.37
C LEU A 113 16.86 1.79 5.54
N ALA A 114 16.84 2.62 6.59
CA ALA A 114 17.89 3.56 6.94
C ALA A 114 19.23 2.88 7.30
N GLU A 115 19.19 1.60 7.71
CA GLU A 115 20.37 0.81 8.06
C GLU A 115 20.90 -0.03 6.88
N LEU A 116 20.18 -0.05 5.75
CA LEU A 116 20.57 -0.84 4.58
C LEU A 116 21.86 -0.29 3.96
N GLN A 117 22.89 -1.13 3.90
CA GLN A 117 24.12 -0.87 3.16
C GLN A 117 24.18 -1.75 1.91
N ARG A 118 24.29 -1.11 0.73
CA ARG A 118 24.44 -1.80 -0.56
C ARG A 118 25.90 -1.73 -1.01
N LEU A 119 26.36 -2.79 -1.66
CA LEU A 119 27.64 -2.78 -2.36
C LEU A 119 27.56 -1.81 -3.55
N GLU A 120 28.62 -1.03 -3.73
CA GLU A 120 28.77 -0.13 -4.87
C GLU A 120 29.61 -0.82 -5.95
N TRP A 121 29.04 -0.94 -7.14
CA TRP A 121 29.67 -1.47 -8.34
C TRP A 121 29.86 -0.37 -9.37
N LEU A 122 30.96 -0.45 -10.12
CA LEU A 122 31.17 0.32 -11.34
C LEU A 122 30.72 -0.54 -12.53
N THR A 123 29.81 0.00 -13.34
CA THR A 123 29.38 -0.67 -14.57
C THR A 123 30.43 -0.52 -15.68
N GLY A 124 30.30 -1.29 -16.76
CA GLY A 124 31.20 -1.18 -17.93
C GLY A 124 31.24 0.24 -18.52
N ASP A 125 30.15 1.00 -18.35
CA ASP A 125 29.99 2.38 -18.79
C ASP A 125 30.56 3.40 -17.79
N LYS A 126 31.24 2.93 -16.73
CA LYS A 126 31.80 3.72 -15.62
C LYS A 126 30.75 4.48 -14.80
N GLU A 127 29.49 4.08 -14.90
CA GLU A 127 28.45 4.60 -14.02
C GLU A 127 28.50 3.87 -12.67
N SER A 128 28.37 4.64 -11.59
CA SER A 128 28.25 4.05 -10.27
C SER A 128 26.83 3.50 -10.10
N SER A 129 26.73 2.25 -9.67
CA SER A 129 25.47 1.65 -9.22
C SER A 129 24.98 2.19 -7.87
N ARG A 130 25.65 3.21 -7.32
CA ARG A 130 25.21 3.93 -6.13
C ARG A 130 23.87 4.58 -6.41
N MET A 131 22.81 3.83 -6.14
CA MET A 131 21.51 4.39 -5.89
C MET A 131 21.67 5.28 -4.66
N ALA A 132 21.29 6.55 -4.77
CA ALA A 132 20.96 7.31 -3.58
C ALA A 132 19.80 6.56 -2.93
N VAL A 133 20.10 5.65 -1.99
CA VAL A 133 19.15 5.29 -0.95
C VAL A 133 18.89 6.63 -0.31
N SER A 134 17.75 7.23 -0.65
CA SER A 134 17.40 8.55 -0.18
C SER A 134 17.38 8.48 1.34
N LYS A 135 18.50 8.82 1.97
CA LYS A 135 18.57 9.12 3.41
C LYS A 135 17.60 10.25 3.78
N GLU A 136 17.04 10.91 2.78
CA GLU A 136 16.17 12.08 2.85
C GLU A 136 14.69 11.78 3.06
N ALA A 137 14.22 10.53 3.06
CA ALA A 137 12.82 10.25 3.37
C ALA A 137 12.63 9.91 4.85
N SER A 138 13.08 10.79 5.76
CA SER A 138 12.38 10.84 7.05
C SER A 138 10.95 11.21 6.69
N LEU A 139 10.05 10.24 6.83
CA LEU A 139 8.62 10.45 6.65
C LEU A 139 8.21 11.69 7.44
N GLU A 140 7.88 12.79 6.75
CA GLU A 140 7.25 13.94 7.39
C GLU A 140 5.81 13.53 7.72
N GLY A 141 5.64 12.97 8.92
CA GLY A 141 4.37 12.39 9.36
C GLY A 141 4.04 11.08 8.64
N THR A 142 2.87 11.02 8.03
CA THR A 142 2.28 9.82 7.42
C THR A 142 2.24 9.88 5.89
N THR A 143 2.75 10.96 5.30
CA THR A 143 2.70 11.17 3.85
C THR A 143 3.83 10.42 3.14
N ILE A 144 3.47 9.49 2.27
CA ILE A 144 4.41 8.70 1.47
C ILE A 144 4.28 9.04 0.00
N ARG A 145 5.44 9.12 -0.68
CA ARG A 145 5.54 9.22 -2.13
C ARG A 145 6.04 7.89 -2.70
N LEU A 146 5.41 7.45 -3.78
CA LEU A 146 5.85 6.29 -4.56
C LEU A 146 6.08 6.70 -6.02
N THR A 147 7.13 6.14 -6.62
CA THR A 147 7.40 6.22 -8.06
C THR A 147 6.95 4.93 -8.76
N PRO A 148 6.84 4.91 -10.10
CA PRO A 148 6.53 3.70 -10.86
C PRO A 148 7.29 2.45 -10.41
N MET A 149 6.58 1.32 -10.33
CA MET A 149 7.04 0.00 -9.84
C MET A 149 7.66 -0.04 -8.43
N GLN A 150 7.56 1.04 -7.65
CA GLN A 150 8.11 1.04 -6.30
C GLN A 150 7.19 0.30 -5.34
N ILE A 151 7.77 -0.58 -4.52
CA ILE A 151 7.12 -1.18 -3.35
C ILE A 151 7.83 -0.64 -2.11
N ARG A 152 7.05 -0.06 -1.17
CA ARG A 152 7.57 0.42 0.11
C ARG A 152 6.94 -0.39 1.24
N THR A 153 7.77 -0.75 2.22
CA THR A 153 7.41 -1.63 3.34
C THR A 153 7.55 -0.84 4.64
N PHE A 154 6.53 -0.87 5.49
CA PHE A 154 6.48 -0.10 6.73
C PHE A 154 6.05 -0.98 7.89
N GLU A 155 6.70 -0.79 9.02
CA GLU A 155 6.11 -1.10 10.32
C GLU A 155 5.40 0.15 10.84
N VAL A 156 4.12 0.02 11.17
CA VAL A 156 3.26 1.11 11.62
C VAL A 156 2.74 0.80 13.01
N THR A 157 2.89 1.74 13.93
CA THR A 157 2.26 1.68 15.25
C THR A 157 1.12 2.68 15.32
N VAL A 158 -0.06 2.25 15.78
CA VAL A 158 -1.22 3.11 16.01
C VAL A 158 -1.46 3.36 17.50
N THR A 159 -2.14 4.44 17.85
CA THR A 159 -2.59 4.76 19.22
C THR A 159 -4.08 4.64 19.38
#